data_AF-A0A8R7RC64-F1
#
_entry.id   AF-A0A8R7RC64-F1
#
_cell.length_a   1.000
_cell.length_b   1.000
_cell.length_c   1.000
_cell.angle_alpha   90.00
_cell.angle_beta   90.00
_cell.angle_gamma   90.00
#
_symmetry.space_group_name_H-M   'P 1'
#
loop_
_entity.id
_entity.type
_entity.pdbx_description
1 polymer ?
#
loop_
_entity_poly.entity_id
_entity_poly.type
_entity_poly.pdbx_seq_one_letter_code
_entity_poly.pdbx_strand_id
1 'polypeptide(L)'
;MDPWPAQGDEHRHHVPPSWSYSFIVVTCPQMASEVLRKHDEVFASRPTTFASGIFSFEYKGSIFSPHGDQWKKMRRVLTVEILASSMERKLHHLRKEEYDPLVRYINKTHCSDMACPGNIVNGRHVTQHFVGNMIRRPVFGKRYFSDLPASSTSGPGHDEVAHVAALFTALNHLYSFCVSDYFPALIGLDLDGHEKVSKDAMQTINRLHDPIIEERMHERSSTLEKVP
;
A
#
# COMPACT_ATOMS: atom_id res chain seq x y z
N MET A 1 -39.83 -0.34 22.54
CA MET A 1 -39.32 -1.01 21.33
C MET A 1 -40.09 -0.40 20.19
N ASP A 2 -39.53 0.66 19.59
CA ASP A 2 -40.17 1.36 18.49
C ASP A 2 -39.55 0.88 17.17
N PRO A 3 -40.36 0.61 16.12
CA PRO A 3 -39.86 0.05 14.87
C PRO A 3 -39.30 1.13 13.94
N TRP A 4 -38.18 0.81 13.31
CA TRP A 4 -37.50 1.61 12.30
C TRP A 4 -38.35 1.72 11.01
N PRO A 5 -38.49 2.88 10.35
CA PRO A 5 -39.22 2.97 9.09
C PRO A 5 -38.41 2.44 7.90
N ALA A 6 -39.13 1.84 6.96
CA ALA A 6 -38.64 1.14 5.79
C ALA A 6 -37.93 2.04 4.75
N GLN A 7 -37.05 1.37 3.98
CA GLN A 7 -36.30 1.87 2.83
C GLN A 7 -37.20 2.42 1.70
N GLY A 8 -36.84 3.61 1.22
CA GLY A 8 -37.25 4.15 -0.08
C GLY A 8 -36.00 4.45 -0.91
N ASP A 9 -36.01 3.97 -2.16
CA ASP A 9 -35.01 4.22 -3.20
C ASP A 9 -34.86 5.71 -3.49
N GLU A 10 -33.62 6.24 -3.39
CA GLU A 10 -33.23 7.42 -4.17
C GLU A 10 -31.73 7.36 -4.50
N HIS A 11 -31.42 6.85 -5.70
CA HIS A 11 -30.13 7.02 -6.36
C HIS A 11 -29.92 8.49 -6.74
N ARG A 12 -29.50 9.30 -5.77
CA ARG A 12 -28.86 10.60 -5.99
C ARG A 12 -27.96 10.88 -4.79
N HIS A 13 -26.65 10.93 -5.03
CA HIS A 13 -25.67 11.37 -4.04
C HIS A 13 -25.84 12.88 -3.79
N HIS A 14 -26.90 13.27 -3.10
CA HIS A 14 -26.97 14.56 -2.42
C HIS A 14 -26.18 14.43 -1.12
N VAL A 15 -24.94 14.90 -1.13
CA VAL A 15 -24.16 15.08 0.09
C VAL A 15 -24.68 16.35 0.77
N PRO A 16 -25.33 16.28 1.94
CA PRO A 16 -25.76 17.49 2.64
C PRO A 16 -24.54 18.26 3.17
N PRO A 17 -24.59 19.60 3.24
CA PRO A 17 -23.51 20.41 3.79
C PRO A 17 -23.58 20.38 5.33
N SER A 18 -23.14 19.30 5.96
CA SER A 18 -22.96 19.27 7.42
C SER A 18 -21.47 19.38 7.75
N TRP A 19 -21.06 20.59 8.13
CA TRP A 19 -19.73 20.99 8.59
C TRP A 19 -19.30 20.34 9.93
N SER A 20 -19.71 19.10 10.18
CA SER A 20 -19.48 18.43 11.46
C SER A 20 -19.09 16.97 11.21
N TYR A 21 -17.79 16.74 11.13
CA TYR A 21 -17.24 15.40 11.22
C TYR A 21 -17.37 14.91 12.67
N SER A 22 -18.01 13.75 12.84
CA SER A 22 -18.12 13.10 14.15
C SER A 22 -17.09 11.99 14.25
N PHE A 23 -16.31 12.01 15.33
CA PHE A 23 -15.30 10.99 15.62
C PHE A 23 -15.65 10.25 16.89
N ILE A 24 -15.56 8.92 16.83
CA ILE A 24 -15.73 8.05 17.99
C ILE A 24 -14.43 7.29 18.18
N VAL A 25 -13.79 7.46 19.34
CA VAL A 25 -12.54 6.78 19.67
C VAL A 25 -12.86 5.55 20.51
N VAL A 26 -12.48 4.37 20.01
CA VAL A 26 -12.64 3.10 20.72
C VAL A 26 -11.33 2.75 21.42
N THR A 27 -11.32 2.73 22.75
CA THR A 27 -10.09 2.59 23.55
C THR A 27 -10.02 1.31 24.38
N CYS A 28 -11.06 0.48 24.40
CA CYS A 28 -11.07 -0.77 25.17
C CYS A 28 -11.39 -2.01 24.32
N PRO A 29 -10.85 -3.20 24.67
CA PRO A 29 -11.06 -4.43 23.90
C PRO A 29 -12.52 -4.86 23.77
N GLN A 30 -13.33 -4.63 24.81
CA GLN A 30 -14.75 -4.97 24.82
C GLN A 30 -15.50 -4.21 23.72
N MET A 31 -15.30 -2.89 23.66
CA MET A 31 -15.91 -2.06 22.61
C MET A 31 -15.30 -2.34 21.23
N ALA A 32 -14.00 -2.62 21.15
CA ALA A 32 -13.38 -3.05 19.90
C ALA A 32 -14.01 -4.35 19.37
N SER A 33 -14.38 -5.30 20.23
CA SER A 33 -15.09 -6.51 19.84
C SER A 33 -16.51 -6.22 19.34
N GLU A 34 -17.23 -5.30 19.97
CA GLU A 34 -18.56 -4.88 19.49
C GLU A 34 -18.46 -4.26 18.09
N VAL A 35 -17.49 -3.37 17.85
CA VAL A 35 -17.32 -2.66 16.57
C VAL A 35 -16.73 -3.55 15.47
N LEU A 36 -15.67 -4.31 15.77
CA LEU A 36 -14.88 -5.03 14.76
C LEU A 36 -15.30 -6.48 14.54
N ARG A 37 -16.24 -7.02 15.33
CA ARG A 37 -16.74 -8.39 15.17
C ARG A 37 -18.25 -8.47 15.10
N LYS A 38 -18.95 -7.88 16.08
CA LYS A 38 -20.41 -8.04 16.19
C LYS A 38 -21.17 -7.13 15.23
N HIS A 39 -20.64 -5.93 14.99
CA HIS A 39 -21.18 -4.95 14.06
C HIS A 39 -20.18 -4.61 12.94
N ASP A 40 -19.34 -5.57 12.57
CA ASP A 40 -18.23 -5.36 11.63
C ASP A 40 -18.70 -4.88 10.26
N GLU A 41 -19.81 -5.39 9.73
CA GLU A 41 -20.39 -4.97 8.46
C GLU A 41 -20.79 -3.48 8.47
N VAL A 42 -21.38 -3.00 9.57
CA VAL A 42 -21.80 -1.60 9.72
C VAL A 42 -20.60 -0.65 9.74
N PHE A 43 -19.50 -1.07 10.37
CA PHE A 43 -18.26 -0.27 10.50
C PHE A 43 -17.17 -0.67 9.49
N ALA A 44 -17.51 -1.47 8.47
CA ALA A 44 -16.53 -1.99 7.51
C ALA A 44 -15.98 -0.91 6.57
N SER A 45 -16.79 0.11 6.27
CA SER A 45 -16.41 1.21 5.39
C SER A 45 -15.26 2.04 5.97
N ARG A 46 -14.47 2.64 5.09
CA ARG A 46 -13.35 3.54 5.42
C ARG A 46 -13.70 4.98 5.05
N PRO A 47 -13.20 5.98 5.80
CA PRO A 47 -13.34 7.38 5.40
C PRO A 47 -12.72 7.63 4.02
N THR A 48 -13.41 8.40 3.20
CA THR A 48 -12.90 8.83 1.89
C THR A 48 -12.14 10.13 2.04
N THR A 49 -10.85 10.10 1.75
CA THR A 49 -9.92 11.24 1.76
C THR A 49 -9.29 11.42 0.39
N PHE A 50 -8.68 12.57 0.15
CA PHE A 50 -7.89 12.80 -1.05
C PHE A 50 -6.81 11.72 -1.25
N ALA A 51 -6.01 11.48 -0.20
CA ALA A 51 -4.93 10.51 -0.21
C ALA A 51 -5.43 9.08 -0.44
N SER A 52 -6.49 8.65 0.26
CA SER A 52 -7.06 7.30 0.06
C SER A 52 -7.61 7.11 -1.36
N GLY A 53 -8.18 8.16 -1.96
CA GLY A 53 -8.63 8.13 -3.35
C GLY A 53 -7.48 7.90 -4.33
N ILE A 54 -6.41 8.68 -4.21
CA ILE A 54 -5.21 8.55 -5.05
C ILE A 54 -4.53 7.19 -4.87
N PHE A 55 -4.26 6.78 -3.62
CA PHE A 55 -3.56 5.52 -3.33
C PHE A 55 -4.36 4.25 -3.67
N SER A 56 -5.66 4.37 -3.92
CA SER A 56 -6.53 3.25 -4.30
C SER A 56 -7.02 3.29 -5.74
N PHE A 57 -6.43 4.15 -6.58
CA PHE A 57 -6.86 4.34 -7.97
C PHE A 57 -8.36 4.65 -8.06
N GLU A 58 -8.80 5.67 -7.32
CA GLU A 58 -10.22 6.06 -7.21
C GLU A 58 -11.08 4.92 -6.66
N TYR A 59 -10.61 4.26 -5.59
CA TYR A 59 -11.32 3.17 -4.91
C TYR A 59 -11.58 1.93 -5.78
N LYS A 60 -10.80 1.75 -6.85
CA LYS A 60 -10.78 0.51 -7.64
C LYS A 60 -9.93 -0.59 -6.97
N GLY A 61 -9.05 -0.21 -6.04
CA GLY A 61 -8.21 -1.11 -5.26
C GLY A 61 -8.96 -1.99 -4.25
N SER A 62 -8.22 -2.62 -3.34
CA SER A 62 -8.73 -3.62 -2.40
C SER A 62 -8.78 -3.17 -0.94
N ILE A 63 -7.93 -2.21 -0.55
CA ILE A 63 -7.69 -1.88 0.86
C ILE A 63 -8.54 -0.69 1.32
N PHE A 64 -8.65 0.36 0.51
CA PHE A 64 -9.29 1.64 0.90
C PHE A 64 -10.66 1.88 0.28
N SER A 65 -11.16 0.96 -0.55
CA SER A 65 -12.49 1.07 -1.13
C SER A 65 -13.57 1.02 -0.06
N PRO A 66 -14.61 1.88 -0.13
CA PRO A 66 -15.78 1.77 0.73
C PRO A 66 -16.40 0.37 0.66
N HIS A 67 -17.06 -0.05 1.73
CA HIS A 67 -17.68 -1.37 1.77
C HIS A 67 -18.76 -1.49 0.70
N GLY A 68 -18.74 -2.59 -0.06
CA GLY A 68 -19.63 -2.82 -1.19
C GLY A 68 -19.09 -3.91 -2.11
N ASP A 69 -19.74 -4.11 -3.26
CA ASP A 69 -19.42 -5.23 -4.17
C ASP A 69 -17.98 -5.18 -4.71
N GLN A 70 -17.47 -3.98 -5.04
CA GLN A 70 -16.09 -3.82 -5.49
C GLN A 70 -15.09 -4.24 -4.41
N TRP A 71 -15.28 -3.78 -3.17
CA TRP A 71 -14.44 -4.16 -2.05
C TRP A 71 -14.53 -5.68 -1.77
N LYS A 72 -15.74 -6.26 -1.77
CA LYS A 72 -15.96 -7.69 -1.56
C LYS A 72 -15.24 -8.52 -2.63
N LYS A 73 -15.37 -8.13 -3.91
CA LYS A 73 -14.68 -8.75 -5.04
C LYS A 73 -13.17 -8.71 -4.88
N MET A 74 -12.60 -7.53 -4.63
CA MET A 74 -11.15 -7.38 -4.52
C MET A 74 -10.58 -8.07 -3.28
N ARG A 75 -11.31 -8.07 -2.15
CA ARG A 75 -10.93 -8.83 -0.95
C ARG A 75 -10.90 -10.33 -1.21
N ARG A 76 -11.87 -10.86 -1.98
CA ARG A 76 -11.85 -12.27 -2.41
C ARG A 76 -10.63 -12.58 -3.26
N VAL A 77 -10.32 -11.75 -4.26
CA VAL A 77 -9.13 -11.91 -5.11
C VAL A 77 -7.85 -11.94 -4.28
N LEU A 78 -7.65 -10.96 -3.37
CA LEU A 78 -6.48 -10.95 -2.48
C LEU A 78 -6.38 -12.22 -1.64
N THR A 79 -7.50 -12.65 -1.04
CA THR A 79 -7.53 -13.78 -0.12
C THR A 79 -7.22 -15.10 -0.83
N VAL A 80 -7.80 -15.31 -2.02
CA VAL A 80 -7.70 -16.58 -2.76
C VAL A 80 -6.40 -16.66 -3.56
N GLU A 81 -5.97 -15.57 -4.19
CA GLU A 81 -4.85 -15.61 -5.13
C GLU A 81 -3.52 -15.24 -4.48
N ILE A 82 -3.51 -14.25 -3.57
CA ILE A 82 -2.27 -13.67 -3.04
C ILE A 82 -1.96 -14.21 -1.64
N LEU A 83 -2.95 -14.20 -0.75
CA LEU A 83 -2.79 -14.52 0.68
C LEU A 83 -3.13 -15.98 1.01
N ALA A 84 -3.46 -16.80 0.02
CA ALA A 84 -3.73 -18.22 0.25
C ALA A 84 -2.48 -18.96 0.73
N SER A 85 -2.65 -19.90 1.65
CA SER A 85 -1.54 -20.70 2.19
C SER A 85 -0.80 -21.50 1.09
N SER A 86 -1.47 -21.84 0.00
CA SER A 86 -0.82 -22.47 -1.16
C SER A 86 0.16 -21.51 -1.86
N MET A 87 -0.21 -20.25 -2.02
CA MET A 87 0.65 -19.21 -2.59
C MET A 87 1.82 -18.89 -1.66
N GLU A 88 1.55 -18.80 -0.36
CA GLU A 88 2.55 -18.59 0.70
C GLU A 88 3.66 -19.65 0.67
N ARG A 89 3.30 -20.93 0.48
CA ARG A 89 4.25 -22.04 0.27
C ARG A 89 5.02 -21.92 -1.05
N LYS A 90 4.35 -21.57 -2.16
CA LYS A 90 5.02 -21.38 -3.46
C LYS A 90 6.10 -20.30 -3.40
N LEU A 91 5.81 -19.19 -2.71
CA LEU A 91 6.69 -18.03 -2.60
C LEU A 91 7.67 -18.10 -1.41
N HIS A 92 7.65 -19.18 -0.63
CA HIS A 92 8.50 -19.33 0.56
C HIS A 92 10.00 -19.25 0.22
N HIS A 93 10.43 -19.90 -0.87
CA HIS A 93 11.84 -19.89 -1.29
C HIS A 93 12.33 -18.47 -1.62
N LEU A 94 11.51 -17.68 -2.34
CA LEU A 94 11.84 -16.29 -2.66
C LEU A 94 11.99 -15.42 -1.42
N ARG A 95 11.15 -15.60 -0.40
CA ARG A 95 11.29 -14.89 0.89
C ARG A 95 12.55 -15.31 1.64
N LYS A 96 12.91 -16.60 1.60
CA LYS A 96 14.13 -17.11 2.24
C LYS A 96 15.41 -16.48 1.63
N GLU A 97 15.41 -16.25 0.32
CA GLU A 97 16.51 -15.59 -0.39
C GLU A 97 16.68 -14.10 -0.05
N GLU A 98 15.71 -13.46 0.59
CA GLU A 98 15.80 -12.04 0.98
C GLU A 98 16.56 -11.81 2.29
N TYR A 99 16.72 -12.83 3.14
CA TYR A 99 17.44 -12.70 4.41
C TYR A 99 18.96 -12.58 4.21
N ASP A 100 19.54 -13.40 3.31
CA ASP A 100 21.00 -13.45 3.13
C ASP A 100 21.60 -12.09 2.75
N PRO A 101 21.02 -11.31 1.82
CA PRO A 101 21.66 -10.05 1.43
C PRO A 101 21.50 -8.95 2.48
N LEU A 102 20.48 -9.02 3.32
CA LEU A 102 20.34 -8.14 4.48
C LEU A 102 21.51 -8.36 5.45
N VAL A 103 21.75 -9.61 5.82
CA VAL A 103 22.84 -9.99 6.73
C VAL A 103 24.19 -9.63 6.13
N ARG A 104 24.38 -9.88 4.83
CA ARG A 104 25.60 -9.48 4.11
C ARG A 104 25.80 -7.98 4.09
N TYR A 105 24.75 -7.18 3.88
CA TYR A 105 24.84 -5.72 3.90
C TYR A 105 25.32 -5.22 5.27
N ILE A 106 24.67 -5.67 6.35
CA ILE A 106 25.05 -5.31 7.72
C ILE A 106 26.49 -5.73 8.02
N ASN A 107 26.85 -6.99 7.72
CA ASN A 107 28.19 -7.50 7.96
C ASN A 107 29.26 -6.74 7.16
N LYS A 108 28.98 -6.38 5.90
CA LYS A 108 29.91 -5.58 5.10
C LYS A 108 30.13 -4.20 5.72
N THR A 109 29.06 -3.50 6.12
CA THR A 109 29.17 -2.20 6.79
C THR A 109 29.98 -2.26 8.08
N HIS A 110 29.95 -3.40 8.79
CA HIS A 110 30.77 -3.61 9.97
C HIS A 110 32.24 -3.99 9.66
N CYS A 111 32.48 -4.76 8.60
CA CYS A 111 33.81 -5.31 8.30
C CYS A 111 34.66 -4.44 7.35
N SER A 112 34.08 -3.47 6.64
CA SER A 112 34.79 -2.70 5.61
C SER A 112 35.69 -1.58 6.14
N ASP A 113 35.63 -1.23 7.43
CA ASP A 113 36.50 -0.21 8.03
C ASP A 113 37.05 -0.66 9.38
N MET A 114 38.23 -1.29 9.37
CA MET A 114 39.09 -1.36 10.56
C MET A 114 39.77 -0.01 10.87
N ALA A 115 39.52 1.03 10.07
CA ALA A 115 40.18 2.34 10.17
C ALA A 115 39.24 3.50 10.60
N CYS A 116 37.92 3.30 10.70
CA CYS A 116 36.99 4.37 11.04
C CYS A 116 36.15 4.01 12.29
N PRO A 117 36.34 4.70 13.43
CA PRO A 117 35.46 4.55 14.59
C PRO A 117 34.14 5.26 14.31
N GLY A 118 33.16 4.55 13.73
CA GLY A 118 31.85 5.16 13.42
C GLY A 118 30.86 4.32 12.62
N ASN A 119 30.90 2.99 12.70
CA ASN A 119 30.00 2.10 11.93
C ASN A 119 28.56 2.12 12.48
N ILE A 120 27.84 3.22 12.25
CA ILE A 120 26.43 3.37 12.60
C ILE A 120 25.58 2.90 11.42
N VAL A 121 24.85 1.80 11.64
CA VAL A 121 23.86 1.31 10.66
C VAL A 121 22.52 2.00 10.92
N ASN A 122 21.96 2.64 9.89
CA ASN A 122 20.60 3.19 9.98
C ASN A 122 19.57 2.05 9.94
N GLY A 123 19.10 1.63 11.12
CA GLY A 123 18.12 0.56 11.26
C GLY A 123 16.82 0.80 10.50
N ARG A 124 16.33 2.05 10.46
CA ARG A 124 15.13 2.40 9.68
C ARG A 124 15.34 2.09 8.20
N HIS A 125 16.43 2.58 7.62
CA HIS A 125 16.75 2.36 6.21
C HIS A 125 16.85 0.85 5.91
N VAL A 126 17.60 0.11 6.73
CA VAL A 126 17.80 -1.33 6.57
C VAL A 126 16.48 -2.11 6.65
N THR A 127 15.63 -1.83 7.64
CA THR A 127 14.35 -2.51 7.82
C THR A 127 13.35 -2.14 6.72
N GLN A 128 13.27 -0.87 6.33
CA GLN A 128 12.35 -0.43 5.26
C GLN A 128 12.69 -1.12 3.93
N HIS A 129 13.97 -1.20 3.58
CA HIS A 129 14.40 -1.90 2.37
C HIS A 129 14.16 -3.40 2.44
N PHE A 130 14.39 -4.03 3.60
CA PHE A 130 14.08 -5.44 3.78
C PHE A 130 12.59 -5.74 3.56
N VAL A 131 11.70 -5.00 4.23
CA VAL A 131 10.24 -5.15 4.09
C VAL A 131 9.79 -4.86 2.66
N GLY A 132 10.33 -3.82 2.03
CA GLY A 132 10.05 -3.49 0.63
C GLY A 132 10.44 -4.63 -0.32
N ASN A 133 11.62 -5.22 -0.13
CA ASN A 133 12.10 -6.35 -0.95
C ASN A 133 11.29 -7.63 -0.72
N MET A 134 10.93 -7.92 0.54
CA MET A 134 10.09 -9.06 0.90
C MET A 134 8.74 -9.07 0.18
N ILE A 135 8.21 -7.90 -0.18
CA ILE A 135 6.97 -7.75 -0.94
C ILE A 135 7.26 -7.67 -2.45
N ARG A 136 8.24 -6.86 -2.87
CA ARG A 136 8.57 -6.64 -4.28
C ARG A 136 8.97 -7.93 -4.98
N ARG A 137 9.81 -8.75 -4.35
CA ARG A 137 10.35 -9.98 -4.96
C ARG A 137 9.25 -11.01 -5.26
N PRO A 138 8.32 -11.34 -4.35
CA PRO A 138 7.22 -12.24 -4.68
C PRO A 138 6.17 -11.63 -5.63
N VAL A 139 5.88 -10.33 -5.53
CA VAL A 139 4.85 -9.67 -6.35
C VAL A 139 5.29 -9.49 -7.80
N PHE A 140 6.52 -9.01 -8.00
CA PHE A 140 7.04 -8.67 -9.33
C PHE A 140 8.07 -9.67 -9.84
N GLY A 141 8.47 -10.68 -9.07
CA GLY A 141 9.59 -11.56 -9.41
C GLY A 141 10.96 -10.85 -9.46
N LYS A 142 10.99 -9.51 -9.41
CA LYS A 142 12.18 -8.67 -9.55
C LYS A 142 12.68 -8.26 -8.17
N ARG A 143 13.99 -8.43 -7.96
CA ARG A 143 14.66 -7.93 -6.75
C ARG A 143 15.03 -6.47 -6.91
N TYR A 144 15.45 -6.07 -8.10
CA TYR A 144 15.82 -4.71 -8.48
C TYR A 144 14.98 -4.27 -9.67
N PHE A 145 14.73 -2.97 -9.81
CA PHE A 145 14.04 -2.40 -10.97
C PHE A 145 14.97 -2.28 -12.17
N SER A 146 16.27 -2.10 -11.94
CA SER A 146 17.30 -2.14 -12.98
C SER A 146 17.79 -3.57 -13.23
N ASP A 147 18.04 -3.91 -14.49
CA ASP A 147 18.64 -5.21 -14.89
C ASP A 147 20.18 -5.26 -14.71
N LEU A 148 20.74 -4.33 -13.93
CA LEU A 148 22.18 -4.29 -13.66
C LEU A 148 22.61 -5.54 -12.85
N PRO A 149 23.80 -6.10 -13.14
CA PRO A 149 24.27 -7.31 -12.47
C PRO A 149 24.43 -7.07 -10.96
N ALA A 150 23.91 -8.00 -10.15
CA ALA A 150 23.90 -7.92 -8.69
C ALA A 150 25.29 -7.79 -8.02
N SER A 151 26.39 -8.02 -8.76
CA SER A 151 27.76 -7.80 -8.28
C SER A 151 28.21 -6.34 -8.29
N SER A 152 27.47 -5.46 -8.97
CA SER A 152 27.84 -4.05 -9.17
C SER A 152 27.29 -3.09 -8.10
N THR A 153 26.38 -3.55 -7.22
CA THR A 153 25.76 -2.70 -6.19
C THR A 153 26.05 -3.22 -4.78
N SER A 154 26.70 -2.38 -3.97
CA SER A 154 26.95 -2.67 -2.54
C SER A 154 25.72 -2.38 -1.64
N GLY A 155 24.56 -2.10 -2.23
CA GLY A 155 23.34 -1.65 -1.56
C GLY A 155 22.18 -1.45 -2.54
N PRO A 156 21.04 -0.90 -2.09
CA PRO A 156 19.92 -0.56 -2.97
C PRO A 156 20.33 0.49 -4.01
N GLY A 157 19.88 0.33 -5.25
CA GLY A 157 20.06 1.33 -6.29
C GLY A 157 19.13 2.52 -6.13
N HIS A 158 19.26 3.51 -7.02
CA HIS A 158 18.47 4.74 -6.97
C HIS A 158 16.96 4.47 -7.01
N ASP A 159 16.52 3.59 -7.91
CA ASP A 159 15.09 3.25 -8.05
C ASP A 159 14.57 2.47 -6.84
N GLU A 160 15.38 1.61 -6.20
CA GLU A 160 14.96 0.93 -4.98
C GLU A 160 14.79 1.88 -3.80
N VAL A 161 15.69 2.87 -3.67
CA VAL A 161 15.60 3.92 -2.65
C VAL A 161 14.37 4.79 -2.90
N ALA A 162 14.16 5.24 -4.14
CA ALA A 162 12.99 6.03 -4.53
C ALA A 162 11.68 5.26 -4.29
N HIS A 163 11.65 3.97 -4.65
CA HIS A 163 10.49 3.11 -4.45
C HIS A 163 10.12 2.95 -2.97
N VAL A 164 11.09 2.60 -2.13
CA VAL A 164 10.86 2.41 -0.70
C VAL A 164 10.48 3.73 -0.04
N ALA A 165 11.16 4.83 -0.39
CA ALA A 165 10.81 6.16 0.11
C ALA A 165 9.37 6.55 -0.27
N ALA A 166 8.96 6.33 -1.53
CA ALA A 166 7.60 6.62 -1.98
C ALA A 166 6.55 5.75 -1.28
N LEU A 167 6.80 4.45 -1.10
CA LEU A 167 5.89 3.55 -0.36
C LEU A 167 5.66 4.01 1.08
N PHE A 168 6.73 4.32 1.82
CA PHE A 168 6.61 4.79 3.20
C PHE A 168 6.05 6.22 3.27
N THR A 169 6.28 7.05 2.26
CA THR A 169 5.65 8.37 2.14
C THR A 169 4.14 8.23 1.97
N ALA A 170 3.69 7.36 1.06
CA ALA A 170 2.27 7.08 0.87
C ALA A 170 1.63 6.54 2.16
N LEU A 171 2.29 5.60 2.85
CA LEU A 171 1.80 5.07 4.13
C LEU A 171 1.69 6.13 5.23
N ASN A 172 2.64 7.06 5.32
CA ASN A 172 2.61 8.13 6.33
C ASN A 172 1.60 9.23 6.01
N HIS A 173 1.29 9.45 4.72
CA HIS A 173 0.31 10.45 4.30
C HIS A 173 -1.11 9.89 4.24
N LEU A 174 -1.26 8.57 4.24
CA LEU A 174 -2.55 7.92 4.33
C LEU A 174 -3.23 8.26 5.67
N TYR A 175 -4.33 9.01 5.61
CA TYR A 175 -5.06 9.56 6.75
C TYR A 175 -4.24 10.54 7.62
N SER A 176 -3.16 11.11 7.09
CA SER A 176 -2.54 12.28 7.72
C SER A 176 -3.56 13.44 7.73
N PHE A 177 -3.48 14.32 8.73
CA PHE A 177 -4.40 15.44 8.86
C PHE A 177 -4.28 16.37 7.65
N CYS A 178 -5.26 16.32 6.75
CA CYS A 178 -5.32 17.14 5.56
C CYS A 178 -6.48 18.14 5.69
N VAL A 179 -6.22 19.44 5.62
CA VAL A 179 -7.25 20.47 5.85
C VAL A 179 -8.38 20.36 4.82
N SER A 180 -8.04 20.05 3.56
CA SER A 180 -9.01 19.95 2.47
C SER A 180 -9.97 18.75 2.62
N ASP A 181 -9.60 17.71 3.37
CA ASP A 181 -10.49 16.58 3.69
C ASP A 181 -11.65 17.02 4.61
N TYR A 182 -11.45 18.06 5.44
CA TYR A 182 -12.47 18.57 6.36
C TYR A 182 -13.21 19.79 5.81
N PHE A 183 -12.55 20.57 4.96
CA PHE A 183 -13.08 21.78 4.37
C PHE A 183 -13.03 21.67 2.84
N PRO A 184 -14.07 21.11 2.20
CA PRO A 184 -14.06 20.84 0.76
C PRO A 184 -13.84 22.08 -0.12
N ALA A 185 -14.16 23.27 0.39
CA ALA A 185 -13.89 24.53 -0.30
C ALA A 185 -12.39 24.83 -0.50
N LEU A 186 -11.50 24.11 0.21
CA LEU A 186 -10.04 24.28 0.14
C LEU A 186 -9.36 23.20 -0.72
N ILE A 187 -10.12 22.29 -1.34
CA ILE A 187 -9.58 21.28 -2.26
C ILE A 187 -8.84 21.96 -3.42
N GLY A 188 -7.66 21.45 -3.77
CA GLY A 188 -6.82 21.97 -4.84
C GLY A 188 -5.92 23.15 -4.47
N LEU A 189 -6.12 23.77 -3.30
CA LEU A 189 -5.18 24.78 -2.79
C LEU A 189 -3.93 24.16 -2.18
N ASP A 190 -4.00 22.88 -1.76
CA ASP A 190 -2.88 22.10 -1.21
C ASP A 190 -2.15 22.83 -0.07
N LEU A 191 -2.90 23.42 0.87
CA LEU A 191 -2.37 24.30 1.93
C LEU A 191 -1.35 23.61 2.86
N ASP A 192 -1.45 22.29 2.99
CA ASP A 192 -0.57 21.43 3.78
C ASP A 192 0.44 20.63 2.92
N GLY A 193 0.37 20.76 1.59
CA GLY A 193 1.24 20.06 0.64
C GLY A 193 0.94 18.56 0.48
N HIS A 194 -0.11 18.05 1.14
CA HIS A 194 -0.42 16.62 1.13
C HIS A 194 -0.87 16.13 -0.24
N GLU A 195 -1.56 16.95 -1.03
CA GLU A 195 -2.00 16.56 -2.36
C GLU A 195 -0.80 16.34 -3.27
N LYS A 196 0.15 17.28 -3.27
CA LYS A 196 1.39 17.17 -4.04
C LYS A 196 2.21 15.95 -3.60
N VAL A 197 2.45 15.79 -2.30
CA VAL A 197 3.25 14.67 -1.79
C VAL A 197 2.61 13.31 -2.14
N SER A 198 1.28 13.21 -2.05
CA SER A 198 0.55 11.99 -2.43
C SER A 198 0.66 11.70 -3.93
N LYS A 199 0.55 12.73 -4.79
CA LYS A 199 0.74 12.61 -6.24
C LYS A 199 2.17 12.19 -6.60
N ASP A 200 3.18 12.83 -6.02
CA ASP A 200 4.59 12.55 -6.30
C ASP A 200 4.97 11.11 -5.87
N ALA A 201 4.46 10.67 -4.72
CA ALA A 201 4.63 9.29 -4.26
C ALA A 201 4.00 8.28 -5.23
N MET A 202 2.74 8.50 -5.64
CA MET A 202 2.09 7.61 -6.61
C MET A 202 2.74 7.65 -7.99
N GLN A 203 3.19 8.82 -8.46
CA GLN A 203 3.91 8.93 -9.72
C GLN A 203 5.18 8.08 -9.69
N THR A 204 5.92 8.11 -8.58
CA THR A 204 7.12 7.29 -8.41
C THR A 204 6.80 5.79 -8.39
N ILE A 205 5.74 5.40 -7.66
CA ILE A 205 5.28 4.00 -7.59
C ILE A 205 4.86 3.50 -8.97
N ASN A 206 3.99 4.23 -9.66
CA ASN A 206 3.45 3.85 -10.97
C ASN A 206 4.55 3.80 -12.04
N ARG A 207 5.47 4.77 -12.06
CA ARG A 207 6.63 4.76 -12.97
C ARG A 207 7.43 3.45 -12.88
N LEU A 208 7.53 2.87 -11.69
CA LEU A 208 8.28 1.64 -11.44
C LEU A 208 7.43 0.37 -11.58
N HIS A 209 6.11 0.45 -11.37
CA HIS A 209 5.21 -0.70 -11.40
C HIS A 209 4.60 -0.94 -12.77
N ASP A 210 4.15 0.12 -13.45
CA ASP A 210 3.38 0.02 -14.69
C ASP A 210 4.12 -0.74 -15.80
N PRO A 211 5.42 -0.47 -16.09
CA PRO A 211 6.13 -1.21 -17.13
C PRO A 211 6.17 -2.72 -16.87
N ILE A 212 6.29 -3.11 -15.60
CA ILE A 212 6.36 -4.52 -15.17
C ILE A 212 4.99 -5.20 -15.30
N ILE A 213 3.91 -4.45 -15.07
CA ILE A 213 2.52 -4.90 -15.19
C ILE A 213 2.15 -5.03 -16.67
N GLU A 214 2.46 -4.02 -17.47
CA GLU A 214 2.18 -3.98 -18.91
C GLU A 214 2.92 -5.10 -19.65
N GLU A 215 4.19 -5.34 -19.32
CA GLU A 215 4.98 -6.48 -19.84
C GLU A 215 4.25 -7.81 -19.60
N ARG A 216 3.81 -8.06 -18.37
CA ARG A 216 3.06 -9.29 -18.01
C ARG A 216 1.70 -9.39 -18.69
N MET A 217 1.01 -8.27 -18.84
CA MET A 217 -0.26 -8.23 -19.56
C MET A 217 -0.07 -8.63 -21.03
N HIS A 218 0.96 -8.08 -21.67
CA HIS A 218 1.29 -8.41 -23.06
C HIS A 218 1.66 -9.88 -23.22
N GLU A 219 2.54 -10.42 -22.37
CA GLU A 219 2.93 -11.83 -22.37
C GLU A 219 1.72 -12.76 -22.26
N ARG A 220 0.80 -12.45 -21.33
CA ARG A 220 -0.41 -13.23 -21.12
C ARG A 220 -1.37 -13.19 -22.31
N SER A 221 -1.61 -12.01 -22.88
CA SER A 221 -2.46 -11.87 -24.07
C SER A 221 -1.90 -12.66 -25.26
N SER A 222 -0.58 -12.53 -25.51
CA SER A 222 0.08 -13.26 -26.62
C SER A 222 0.09 -14.78 -26.43
N THR A 223 0.03 -15.26 -25.18
CA THR A 223 -0.07 -16.70 -24.88
C THR A 223 -1.48 -17.21 -25.15
N LEU A 224 -2.51 -16.43 -24.81
CA LEU A 224 -3.92 -16.77 -25.06
C LEU A 224 -4.26 -16.81 -26.56
N GLU A 225 -3.66 -15.94 -27.37
CA GLU A 225 -3.84 -15.94 -28.83
C GLU A 225 -3.19 -17.15 -29.53
N LYS A 226 -2.29 -17.87 -28.84
CA LYS A 226 -1.58 -19.04 -29.38
C LYS A 226 -2.20 -20.38 -28.98
N VAL A 227 -3.25 -20.38 -28.15
CA VAL A 227 -3.97 -21.61 -27.76
C VAL A 227 -5.13 -21.82 -28.75
N PRO A 228 -5.14 -22.90 -29.56
CA PRO A 228 -6.17 -23.16 -30.56
C PRO A 228 -7.54 -23.52 -29.96
#